data_AF-A0A2N2QG96-F1
#
_entry.id   AF-A0A2N2QG96-F1
#
_cell.length_a   1.000
_cell.length_b   1.000
_cell.length_c   1.000
_cell.angle_alpha   90.00
_cell.angle_beta   90.00
_cell.angle_gamma   90.00
#
_symmetry.space_group_name_H-M   'P 1'
#
loop_
_entity.id
_entity.type
_entity.pdbx_description
1 polymer ?
#
loop_
_entity_poly.entity_id
_entity_poly.type
_entity_poly.pdbx_seq_one_letter_code
_entity_poly.pdbx_strand_id
1 'polypeptide(L)'
;AGACEVVLVERQPRFTVLPLSNRWLAGSAGTRRLHHDYASAAAAFGYRFLAAEALAIDRPARRVDTSAGALAYDWLVVAGGISEDAAALFDGDTAATRHYSEHFASAYSAGADLVSLKRRLDGFASGEFLLTLPLAPYRCPPAPYERAVIIAHAIRSRRLKAHLTVVDPNPPWLAYQRIFAERYRQEVSYLPNTRLRQLDPYRQVATLDIDEVRFAAAILMPPQGAATICRTAGLTAPDSAWAATDARHFGALADERVFVVGDSVGTVSPLFGHYPKTGQLASRMGQIAASEILARVAGTRSEAVLPDSTCYAWVDLEPAERVRIDTSYRRRGDGELVQTIRQQREHQPGAEDDAWLDAHLRFLLGPAAAG
;
A
#
# COMPACT_ATOMS: atom_id res chain seq x y z
N ALA A 1 -28.23 -18.21 2.09
CA ALA A 1 -27.93 -16.97 2.84
C ALA A 1 -28.29 -17.21 4.31
N GLY A 2 -27.43 -16.86 5.27
CA GLY A 2 -27.80 -16.91 6.70
C GLY A 2 -26.97 -17.78 7.65
N ALA A 3 -25.68 -18.03 7.41
CA ALA A 3 -24.83 -18.74 8.40
C ALA A 3 -24.04 -17.80 9.34
N CYS A 4 -23.78 -16.55 8.92
CA CYS A 4 -22.96 -15.59 9.67
C CYS A 4 -23.51 -14.17 9.48
N GLU A 5 -23.59 -13.41 10.57
CA GLU A 5 -23.72 -11.95 10.50
C GLU A 5 -22.33 -11.36 10.21
N VAL A 6 -22.24 -10.46 9.22
CA VAL A 6 -20.97 -9.80 8.86
C VAL A 6 -21.10 -8.31 9.11
N VAL A 7 -20.16 -7.76 9.88
CA VAL A 7 -20.05 -6.34 10.18
C VAL A 7 -18.69 -5.83 9.72
N LEU A 8 -18.68 -4.87 8.80
CA LEU A 8 -17.49 -4.12 8.41
C LEU A 8 -17.39 -2.83 9.24
N VAL A 9 -16.30 -2.67 9.97
CA VAL A 9 -15.97 -1.44 10.71
C VAL A 9 -14.91 -0.67 9.94
N GLU A 10 -15.24 0.52 9.45
CA GLU A 10 -14.30 1.40 8.75
C GLU A 10 -14.67 2.87 9.00
N ARG A 11 -13.67 3.71 9.28
CA ARG A 11 -13.85 5.13 9.63
C ARG A 11 -14.14 5.99 8.41
N GLN A 12 -13.62 5.61 7.24
CA GLN A 12 -13.84 6.32 6.00
C GLN A 12 -15.18 5.91 5.38
N PRO A 13 -16.04 6.87 4.99
CA PRO A 13 -17.30 6.53 4.32
C PRO A 13 -17.09 5.97 2.91
N ARG A 14 -15.89 6.17 2.33
CA ARG A 14 -15.55 5.76 0.98
C ARG A 14 -14.19 5.08 0.92
N PHE A 15 -14.12 3.98 0.18
CA PHE A 15 -12.86 3.37 -0.21
C PHE A 15 -12.15 4.26 -1.23
N THR A 16 -10.87 4.56 -0.99
CA THR A 16 -10.03 5.27 -1.97
C THR A 16 -9.05 4.31 -2.63
N VAL A 17 -9.15 4.20 -3.96
CA VAL A 17 -8.31 3.36 -4.80
C VAL A 17 -6.93 4.01 -4.95
N LEU A 18 -5.92 3.37 -4.38
CA LEU A 18 -4.52 3.75 -4.60
C LEU A 18 -3.88 3.09 -5.84
N PRO A 19 -4.23 1.85 -6.25
CA PRO A 19 -3.79 1.33 -7.54
C PRO A 19 -4.12 2.29 -8.69
N LEU A 20 -3.16 2.52 -9.59
CA LEU A 20 -3.27 3.46 -10.71
C LEU A 20 -3.49 4.95 -10.32
N SER A 21 -3.51 5.30 -9.02
CA SER A 21 -3.66 6.71 -8.57
C SER A 21 -2.52 7.62 -9.04
N ASN A 22 -1.36 7.04 -9.32
CA ASN A 22 -0.21 7.71 -9.93
C ASN A 22 -0.57 8.28 -11.32
N ARG A 23 -1.43 7.61 -12.13
CA ARG A 23 -1.98 8.21 -13.38
C ARG A 23 -2.84 9.44 -13.10
N TRP A 24 -3.63 9.40 -12.02
CA TRP A 24 -4.40 10.57 -11.60
C TRP A 24 -3.49 11.72 -11.13
N LEU A 25 -2.40 11.42 -10.42
CA LEU A 25 -1.36 12.42 -10.09
C LEU A 25 -0.77 13.05 -11.34
N ALA A 26 -0.58 12.27 -12.41
CA ALA A 26 -0.11 12.74 -13.71
C ALA A 26 -1.17 13.53 -14.52
N GLY A 27 -2.43 13.51 -14.09
CA GLY A 27 -3.55 14.13 -14.83
C GLY A 27 -4.10 13.27 -15.99
N SER A 28 -3.69 12.00 -16.10
CA SER A 28 -4.11 11.09 -17.17
C SER A 28 -5.27 10.14 -16.79
N ALA A 29 -5.82 10.30 -15.58
CA ALA A 29 -7.01 9.58 -15.11
C ALA A 29 -8.00 10.52 -14.39
N GLY A 30 -9.30 10.22 -14.44
CA GLY A 30 -10.36 11.01 -13.80
C GLY A 30 -10.59 10.66 -12.32
N THR A 31 -11.10 11.61 -11.53
CA THR A 31 -11.35 11.48 -10.08
C THR A 31 -12.40 10.43 -9.71
N ARG A 32 -13.41 10.19 -10.56
CA ARG A 32 -14.51 9.26 -10.28
C ARG A 32 -14.05 7.81 -10.05
N ARG A 33 -12.92 7.40 -10.63
CA ARG A 33 -12.37 6.04 -10.45
C ARG A 33 -11.75 5.83 -9.06
N LEU A 34 -11.40 6.91 -8.37
CA LEU A 34 -10.66 6.84 -7.11
C LEU A 34 -11.53 6.53 -5.90
N HIS A 35 -12.82 6.84 -5.91
CA HIS A 35 -13.66 6.74 -4.71
C HIS A 35 -14.87 5.85 -4.93
N HIS A 36 -15.10 4.93 -3.98
CA HIS A 36 -16.23 4.01 -3.99
C HIS A 36 -16.92 4.00 -2.63
N ASP A 37 -18.24 3.94 -2.61
CA ASP A 37 -19.03 4.01 -1.40
C ASP A 37 -19.18 2.63 -0.73
N TYR A 38 -18.85 2.55 0.56
CA TYR A 38 -19.00 1.30 1.32
C TYR A 38 -20.46 0.92 1.56
N ALA A 39 -21.37 1.89 1.69
CA ALA A 39 -22.78 1.59 1.91
C ALA A 39 -23.41 0.88 0.70
N SER A 40 -23.04 1.31 -0.51
CA SER A 40 -23.45 0.64 -1.76
C SER A 40 -22.94 -0.80 -1.83
N ALA A 41 -21.67 -1.03 -1.48
CA ALA A 41 -21.09 -2.38 -1.43
C ALA A 41 -21.76 -3.27 -0.35
N ALA A 42 -22.05 -2.69 0.81
CA ALA A 42 -22.75 -3.36 1.90
C ALA A 42 -24.16 -3.79 1.49
N ALA A 43 -24.91 -2.94 0.80
CA ALA A 43 -26.22 -3.26 0.25
C ALA A 43 -26.14 -4.36 -0.82
N ALA A 44 -25.14 -4.31 -1.71
CA ALA A 44 -24.97 -5.30 -2.76
C ALA A 44 -24.62 -6.70 -2.25
N PHE A 45 -23.83 -6.80 -1.17
CA PHE A 45 -23.36 -8.07 -0.61
C PHE A 45 -24.11 -8.52 0.65
N GLY A 46 -24.96 -7.68 1.23
CA GLY A 46 -25.79 -8.02 2.39
C GLY A 46 -25.04 -8.07 3.72
N TYR A 47 -23.98 -7.27 3.89
CA TYR A 47 -23.30 -7.10 5.18
C TYR A 47 -23.66 -5.76 5.84
N ARG A 48 -23.42 -5.62 7.15
CA ARG A 48 -23.61 -4.36 7.87
C ARG A 48 -22.34 -3.50 7.77
N PHE A 49 -22.44 -2.32 7.18
CA PHE A 49 -21.38 -1.31 7.26
C PHE A 49 -21.59 -0.43 8.50
N LEU A 50 -20.58 -0.38 9.37
CA LEU A 50 -20.51 0.52 10.51
C LEU A 50 -19.42 1.56 10.26
N ALA A 51 -19.83 2.80 10.00
CA ALA A 51 -18.94 3.95 9.89
C ALA A 51 -18.39 4.31 11.29
N ALA A 52 -17.31 3.64 11.70
CA ALA A 52 -16.69 3.81 13.01
C ALA A 52 -15.20 3.47 12.95
N GLU A 53 -14.44 4.01 13.89
CA GLU A 53 -13.04 3.63 14.07
C GLU A 53 -12.93 2.48 15.07
N ALA A 54 -12.16 1.44 14.73
CA ALA A 54 -11.79 0.40 15.67
C ALA A 54 -10.64 0.90 16.56
N LEU A 55 -10.90 1.03 17.86
CA LEU A 55 -10.00 1.64 18.84
C LEU A 55 -9.14 0.60 19.56
N ALA A 56 -9.73 -0.55 19.90
CA ALA A 56 -9.04 -1.65 20.58
C ALA A 56 -9.65 -3.01 20.22
N ILE A 57 -8.84 -4.06 20.34
CA ILE A 57 -9.28 -5.45 20.21
C ILE A 57 -8.97 -6.17 21.52
N ASP A 58 -10.01 -6.56 22.25
CA ASP A 58 -9.94 -7.41 23.42
C ASP A 58 -10.15 -8.87 22.98
N ARG A 59 -9.04 -9.54 22.68
CA ARG A 59 -9.02 -10.92 22.17
C ARG A 59 -9.61 -11.93 23.15
N PRO A 60 -9.22 -11.94 24.45
CA PRO A 60 -9.83 -12.85 25.42
C PRO A 60 -11.35 -12.69 25.55
N ALA A 61 -11.85 -11.45 25.54
CA ALA A 61 -13.29 -11.19 25.59
C ALA A 61 -14.00 -11.31 24.23
N ARG A 62 -13.25 -11.53 23.14
CA ARG A 62 -13.71 -11.49 21.75
C ARG A 62 -14.55 -10.27 21.43
N ARG A 63 -13.97 -9.10 21.69
CA ARG A 63 -14.63 -7.80 21.55
C ARG A 63 -13.75 -6.81 20.80
N VAL A 64 -14.36 -6.03 19.91
CA VAL A 64 -13.74 -4.84 19.31
C VAL A 64 -14.42 -3.61 19.88
N ASP A 65 -13.65 -2.74 20.52
CA ASP A 65 -14.12 -1.46 21.00
C ASP A 65 -14.02 -0.45 19.85
N THR A 66 -15.15 0.16 19.48
CA THR A 66 -15.21 1.14 18.37
C THR A 66 -15.68 2.50 18.85
N SER A 67 -15.51 3.54 18.03
CA SER A 67 -16.05 4.87 18.27
C SER A 67 -17.59 4.93 18.35
N ALA A 68 -18.28 3.87 17.93
CA ALA A 68 -19.74 3.74 17.98
C ALA A 68 -20.23 2.70 19.01
N GLY A 69 -19.34 2.25 19.91
CA GLY A 69 -19.63 1.23 20.91
C GLY A 69 -18.88 -0.08 20.67
N ALA A 70 -19.02 -1.02 21.60
CA ALA A 70 -18.33 -2.30 21.53
C ALA A 70 -19.10 -3.32 20.68
N LEU A 71 -18.37 -4.17 19.96
CA LEU A 71 -18.90 -5.27 19.17
C LEU A 71 -18.28 -6.59 19.62
N ALA A 72 -19.10 -7.58 19.96
CA ALA A 72 -18.64 -8.95 20.15
C ALA A 72 -18.41 -9.64 18.79
N TYR A 73 -17.52 -10.62 18.75
CA TYR A 73 -17.28 -11.43 17.56
C TYR A 73 -17.06 -12.91 17.87
N ASP A 74 -17.46 -13.78 16.94
CA ASP A 74 -17.04 -15.19 16.93
C ASP A 74 -15.74 -15.39 16.15
N TRP A 75 -15.57 -14.59 15.10
CA TRP A 75 -14.44 -14.53 14.19
C TRP A 75 -14.11 -13.07 13.88
N LEU A 76 -12.83 -12.74 13.79
CA LEU A 76 -12.35 -11.39 13.47
C LEU A 76 -11.39 -11.43 12.30
N VAL A 77 -11.58 -10.55 11.32
CA VAL A 77 -10.62 -10.29 10.24
C VAL A 77 -10.10 -8.86 10.36
N VAL A 78 -8.80 -8.71 10.57
CA VAL A 78 -8.13 -7.42 10.64
C VAL A 78 -7.47 -7.11 9.29
N ALA A 79 -8.04 -6.14 8.57
CA ALA A 79 -7.57 -5.70 7.25
C ALA A 79 -7.08 -4.23 7.27
N GLY A 80 -6.37 -3.83 8.33
CA GLY A 80 -6.03 -2.43 8.60
C GLY A 80 -4.96 -1.80 7.69
N GLY A 81 -4.38 -2.56 6.75
CA GLY A 81 -3.35 -2.04 5.84
C GLY A 81 -2.00 -1.83 6.52
N ILE A 82 -1.37 -0.69 6.26
CA ILE A 82 -0.06 -0.30 6.83
C ILE A 82 -0.23 0.81 7.88
N SER A 83 0.77 0.96 8.75
CA SER A 83 1.05 2.22 9.44
C SER A 83 2.42 2.75 9.03
N GLU A 84 2.56 4.07 8.91
CA GLU A 84 3.85 4.72 8.70
C GLU A 84 4.37 5.27 10.03
N ASP A 85 5.63 4.98 10.34
CA ASP A 85 6.31 5.51 11.53
C ASP A 85 7.00 6.83 11.20
N ALA A 86 6.20 7.88 11.07
CA ALA A 86 6.72 9.23 10.82
C ALA A 86 7.59 9.75 11.98
N ALA A 87 7.33 9.32 13.21
CA ALA A 87 8.09 9.72 14.38
C ALA A 87 9.55 9.23 14.31
N ALA A 88 9.79 8.08 13.69
CA ALA A 88 11.13 7.57 13.43
C ALA A 88 11.98 8.45 12.50
N LEU A 89 11.38 9.38 11.74
CA LEU A 89 12.13 10.35 10.93
C LEU A 89 12.68 11.53 11.75
N PHE A 90 12.16 11.75 12.96
CA PHE A 90 12.40 12.95 13.76
C PHE A 90 12.75 12.64 15.21
N ASP A 91 13.24 11.44 15.49
CA ASP A 91 13.59 10.97 16.85
C ASP A 91 12.47 11.21 17.88
N GLY A 92 11.21 11.10 17.46
CA GLY A 92 10.03 11.31 18.30
C GLY A 92 9.58 12.77 18.47
N ASP A 93 10.19 13.75 17.79
CA ASP A 93 9.71 15.15 17.81
C ASP A 93 8.31 15.26 17.20
N THR A 94 7.32 15.48 18.08
CA THR A 94 5.90 15.59 17.71
C THR A 94 5.57 16.82 16.87
N ALA A 95 6.28 17.94 17.06
CA ALA A 95 6.06 19.16 16.29
C ALA A 95 6.59 19.00 14.87
N ALA A 96 7.81 18.46 14.73
CA ALA A 96 8.40 18.14 13.43
C ALA A 96 7.57 17.08 12.67
N THR A 97 7.10 16.04 13.38
CA THR A 97 6.24 15.00 12.81
C THR A 97 4.94 15.59 12.25
N ARG A 98 4.28 16.48 13.00
CA ARG A 98 3.06 17.17 12.53
C ARG A 98 3.35 18.02 11.30
N HIS A 99 4.43 18.80 11.32
CA HIS A 99 4.84 19.62 10.19
C HIS A 99 5.09 18.77 8.93
N TYR A 100 5.75 17.62 9.08
CA TYR A 100 5.92 16.64 8.01
C TYR A 100 4.57 16.14 7.45
N SER A 101 3.64 15.74 8.31
CA SER A 101 2.34 15.20 7.85
C SER A 101 1.57 16.22 7.00
N GLU A 102 1.65 17.51 7.35
CA GLU A 102 0.96 18.58 6.62
C GLU A 102 1.63 18.88 5.26
N HIS A 103 2.96 18.83 5.19
CA HIS A 103 3.73 19.39 4.06
C HIS A 103 4.38 18.36 3.15
N PHE A 104 4.81 17.22 3.68
CA PHE A 104 5.74 16.30 3.00
C PHE A 104 5.32 14.82 3.04
N ALA A 105 4.10 14.51 3.50
CA ALA A 105 3.59 13.15 3.62
C ALA A 105 3.73 12.29 2.35
N SER A 106 3.99 10.99 2.55
CA SER A 106 4.17 9.98 1.51
C SER A 106 2.98 9.80 0.56
N ALA A 107 1.76 10.14 1.02
CA ALA A 107 0.49 9.84 0.36
C ALA A 107 0.27 8.34 0.06
N TYR A 108 0.75 7.45 0.93
CA TYR A 108 0.47 6.00 0.89
C TYR A 108 -0.78 5.59 1.67
N SER A 109 -1.30 6.49 2.50
CA SER A 109 -2.57 6.33 3.19
C SER A 109 -3.68 6.95 2.34
N ALA A 110 -4.76 6.18 2.13
CA ALA A 110 -5.98 6.66 1.51
C ALA A 110 -6.57 7.80 2.35
N GLY A 111 -6.73 9.00 1.75
CA GLY A 111 -7.28 10.16 2.46
C GLY A 111 -6.86 11.51 1.87
N ALA A 112 -6.87 12.54 2.71
CA ALA A 112 -6.53 13.92 2.34
C ALA A 112 -5.11 14.07 1.77
N ASP A 113 -4.19 13.17 2.13
CA ASP A 113 -2.78 13.22 1.72
C ASP A 113 -2.60 13.09 0.21
N LEU A 114 -3.39 12.21 -0.45
CA LEU A 114 -3.30 12.03 -1.90
C LEU A 114 -3.76 13.29 -2.66
N VAL A 115 -4.82 13.94 -2.17
CA VAL A 115 -5.31 15.21 -2.72
C VAL A 115 -4.36 16.36 -2.43
N SER A 116 -3.76 16.39 -1.23
CA SER A 116 -2.71 17.34 -0.87
C SER A 116 -1.50 17.18 -1.79
N LEU A 117 -1.05 15.95 -2.02
CA LEU A 117 0.04 15.64 -2.92
C LEU A 117 -0.24 16.11 -4.35
N LYS A 118 -1.44 15.86 -4.89
CA LYS A 118 -1.83 16.36 -6.22
C LYS A 118 -1.69 17.86 -6.32
N ARG A 119 -2.21 18.61 -5.34
CA ARG A 119 -2.11 20.07 -5.30
C ARG A 119 -0.66 20.54 -5.24
N ARG A 120 0.19 19.87 -4.45
CA ARG A 120 1.63 20.17 -4.39
C ARG A 120 2.31 19.93 -5.75
N LEU A 121 2.03 18.81 -6.41
CA LEU A 121 2.59 18.50 -7.73
C LEU A 121 2.08 19.45 -8.85
N ASP A 122 0.85 19.93 -8.74
CA ASP A 122 0.29 20.90 -9.69
C ASP A 122 0.86 22.30 -9.49
N GLY A 123 1.11 22.70 -8.23
CA GLY A 123 1.65 24.02 -7.87
C GLY A 123 3.17 24.11 -7.88
N PHE A 124 3.90 23.00 -8.01
CA PHE A 124 5.35 23.00 -8.03
C PHE A 124 5.90 23.56 -9.34
N ALA A 125 6.76 24.58 -9.25
CA ALA A 125 7.25 25.33 -10.41
C ALA A 125 8.77 25.26 -10.62
N SER A 126 9.55 25.14 -9.54
CA SER A 126 11.02 25.18 -9.59
C SER A 126 11.68 24.67 -8.32
N GLY A 127 12.97 24.35 -8.41
CA GLY A 127 13.82 23.92 -7.30
C GLY A 127 13.97 22.40 -7.23
N GLU A 128 14.57 21.94 -6.14
CA GLU A 128 14.79 20.51 -5.92
C GLU A 128 13.53 19.86 -5.33
N PHE A 129 13.09 18.78 -5.96
CA PHE A 129 12.03 17.92 -5.46
C PHE A 129 12.68 16.66 -4.87
N LEU A 130 12.45 16.39 -3.59
CA LEU A 130 13.01 15.21 -2.93
C LEU A 130 11.97 14.09 -2.84
N LEU A 131 12.32 12.87 -3.26
CA LEU A 131 11.55 11.66 -3.00
C LEU A 131 12.42 10.69 -2.23
N THR A 132 12.02 10.32 -1.02
CA THR A 132 12.70 9.25 -0.26
C THR A 132 11.87 7.98 -0.29
N LEU A 133 12.53 6.82 -0.37
CA LEU A 133 11.90 5.52 -0.21
C LEU A 133 12.20 4.97 1.19
N PRO A 134 11.29 4.18 1.78
CA PRO A 134 11.60 3.44 3.00
C PRO A 134 12.39 2.17 2.66
N LEU A 135 13.04 1.58 3.67
CA LEU A 135 13.62 0.25 3.52
C LEU A 135 12.50 -0.79 3.34
N ALA A 136 12.72 -1.79 2.49
CA ALA A 136 11.82 -2.92 2.33
C ALA A 136 11.62 -3.68 3.66
N PRO A 137 10.43 -4.26 3.91
CA PRO A 137 9.25 -4.25 3.04
C PRO A 137 8.39 -2.97 3.18
N TYR A 138 7.73 -2.58 2.08
CA TYR A 138 6.76 -1.49 2.03
C TYR A 138 5.64 -1.77 1.01
N ARG A 139 4.54 -1.02 1.09
CA ARG A 139 3.37 -1.13 0.20
C ARG A 139 3.75 -0.87 -1.24
N CYS A 140 3.28 -1.73 -2.14
CA CYS A 140 3.44 -1.63 -3.59
C CYS A 140 4.88 -1.23 -4.00
N PRO A 141 5.85 -2.18 -4.00
CA PRO A 141 7.24 -1.90 -4.32
C PRO A 141 7.50 -1.00 -5.54
N PRO A 142 6.78 -1.12 -6.69
CA PRO A 142 7.09 -0.29 -7.85
C PRO A 142 6.54 1.14 -7.77
N ALA A 143 5.60 1.42 -6.87
CA ALA A 143 4.86 2.69 -6.84
C ALA A 143 5.71 3.95 -6.60
N PRO A 144 6.77 3.96 -5.78
CA PRO A 144 7.62 5.14 -5.63
C PRO A 144 8.39 5.46 -6.91
N TYR A 145 8.86 4.42 -7.61
CA TYR A 145 9.59 4.58 -8.87
C TYR A 145 8.69 5.04 -10.00
N GLU A 146 7.49 4.46 -10.10
CA GLU A 146 6.44 4.95 -11.01
C GLU A 146 6.12 6.43 -10.74
N ARG A 147 6.03 6.80 -9.46
CA ARG A 147 5.80 8.20 -9.07
C ARG A 147 6.97 9.10 -9.45
N ALA A 148 8.21 8.65 -9.31
CA ALA A 148 9.39 9.37 -9.77
C ALA A 148 9.35 9.60 -11.29
N VAL A 149 8.94 8.60 -12.08
CA VAL A 149 8.72 8.75 -13.53
C VAL A 149 7.66 9.81 -13.82
N ILE A 150 6.54 9.83 -13.10
CA ILE A 150 5.49 10.85 -13.27
C ILE A 150 6.01 12.26 -12.97
N ILE A 151 6.77 12.41 -11.89
CA ILE A 151 7.35 13.71 -11.52
C ILE A 151 8.37 14.14 -12.58
N ALA A 152 9.26 13.25 -13.00
CA ALA A 152 10.26 13.54 -14.03
C ALA A 152 9.60 13.92 -15.37
N HIS A 153 8.54 13.20 -15.76
CA HIS A 153 7.73 13.55 -16.92
C HIS A 153 7.08 14.94 -16.78
N ALA A 154 6.56 15.28 -15.60
CA ALA A 154 5.98 16.60 -15.34
C ALA A 154 7.02 17.72 -15.43
N ILE A 155 8.23 17.51 -14.86
CA ILE A 155 9.36 18.45 -14.96
C ILE A 155 9.69 18.73 -16.43
N ARG A 156 9.85 17.68 -17.24
CA ARG A 156 10.15 17.78 -18.68
C ARG A 156 9.04 18.46 -19.47
N SER A 157 7.83 17.90 -19.41
CA SER A 157 6.70 18.30 -20.27
C SER A 157 6.28 19.75 -20.03
N ARG A 158 6.34 20.21 -18.76
CA ARG A 158 6.03 21.59 -18.37
C ARG A 158 7.24 22.51 -18.40
N ARG A 159 8.43 22.01 -18.73
CA ARG A 159 9.71 22.75 -18.75
C ARG A 159 9.98 23.46 -17.42
N LEU A 160 9.72 22.77 -16.30
CA LEU A 160 9.94 23.33 -14.97
C LEU A 160 11.44 23.56 -14.75
N LYS A 161 11.79 24.63 -14.02
CA LYS A 161 13.17 24.85 -13.55
C LYS A 161 13.42 24.02 -12.30
N ALA A 162 13.25 22.70 -12.42
CA ALA A 162 13.25 21.78 -11.30
C ALA A 162 14.07 20.53 -11.60
N HIS A 163 14.45 19.85 -10.53
CA HIS A 163 15.19 18.60 -10.57
C HIS A 163 14.66 17.69 -9.46
N LEU A 164 14.65 16.38 -9.70
CA LEU A 164 14.16 15.35 -8.78
C LEU A 164 15.34 14.54 -8.23
N THR A 165 15.50 14.50 -6.91
CA THR A 165 16.40 13.55 -6.24
C THR A 165 15.59 12.42 -5.63
N VAL A 166 15.92 11.19 -6.03
CA VAL A 166 15.33 9.96 -5.49
C VAL A 166 16.34 9.27 -4.60
N VAL A 167 16.08 9.28 -3.29
CA VAL A 167 16.92 8.62 -2.28
C VAL A 167 16.31 7.27 -1.94
N ASP A 168 17.08 6.20 -2.19
CA ASP A 168 16.60 4.84 -2.02
C ASP A 168 17.57 4.02 -1.17
N PRO A 169 17.18 3.61 0.04
CA PRO A 169 18.04 2.82 0.92
C PRO A 169 18.14 1.35 0.49
N ASN A 170 17.44 0.94 -0.57
CA ASN A 170 17.40 -0.43 -1.07
C ASN A 170 18.38 -0.65 -2.24
N PRO A 171 18.68 -1.92 -2.58
CA PRO A 171 19.32 -2.25 -3.85
C PRO A 171 18.47 -1.74 -5.02
N PRO A 172 19.10 -1.24 -6.10
CA PRO A 172 18.36 -0.58 -7.16
C PRO A 172 17.48 -1.56 -7.93
N TRP A 173 16.29 -1.11 -8.28
CA TRP A 173 15.48 -1.82 -9.26
C TRP A 173 16.03 -1.53 -10.67
N LEU A 174 16.77 -2.49 -11.22
CA LEU A 174 17.54 -2.32 -12.46
C LEU A 174 16.74 -1.70 -13.63
N ALA A 175 15.46 -2.04 -13.77
CA ALA A 175 14.59 -1.46 -14.80
C ALA A 175 14.47 0.07 -14.64
N TYR A 176 14.14 0.55 -13.43
CA TYR A 176 14.00 1.97 -13.14
C TYR A 176 15.34 2.71 -13.12
N GLN A 177 16.40 2.07 -12.62
CA GLN A 177 17.74 2.64 -12.68
C GLN A 177 18.13 2.97 -14.12
N ARG A 178 17.87 2.06 -15.06
CA ARG A 178 18.11 2.30 -16.49
C ARG A 178 17.21 3.40 -17.04
N ILE A 179 15.92 3.42 -16.67
CA ILE A 179 15.00 4.48 -17.10
C ILE A 179 15.50 5.86 -16.64
N PHE A 180 15.93 6.01 -15.39
CA PHE A 180 16.48 7.27 -14.91
C PHE A 180 17.79 7.65 -15.61
N ALA A 181 18.70 6.70 -15.82
CA ALA A 181 19.99 6.96 -16.45
C ALA A 181 19.92 7.24 -17.96
N GLU A 182 19.03 6.55 -18.68
CA GLU A 182 18.94 6.61 -20.15
C GLU A 182 17.91 7.64 -20.61
N ARG A 183 16.78 7.78 -19.91
CA ARG A 183 15.65 8.61 -20.34
C ARG A 183 15.49 9.88 -19.54
N TYR A 184 15.62 9.83 -18.22
CA TYR A 184 15.32 10.97 -17.32
C TYR A 184 16.56 11.58 -16.67
N ARG A 185 17.73 11.44 -17.31
CA ARG A 185 19.03 11.85 -16.74
C ARG A 185 19.11 13.35 -16.43
N GLN A 186 18.37 14.18 -17.17
CA GLN A 186 18.39 15.63 -16.96
C GLN A 186 17.46 16.05 -15.81
N GLU A 187 16.45 15.24 -15.52
CA GLU A 187 15.43 15.53 -14.52
C GLU A 187 15.65 14.80 -13.20
N VAL A 188 16.41 13.70 -13.17
CA VAL A 188 16.51 12.79 -12.03
C VAL A 188 17.94 12.45 -11.62
N SER A 189 18.27 12.71 -10.36
CA SER A 189 19.38 12.05 -9.65
C SER A 189 18.84 10.88 -8.83
N TYR A 190 19.22 9.67 -9.20
CA TYR A 190 18.86 8.46 -8.45
C TYR A 190 20.02 7.99 -7.59
N LEU A 191 19.78 7.91 -6.28
CA LEU A 191 20.76 7.56 -5.25
C LEU A 191 20.37 6.23 -4.59
N PRO A 192 20.65 5.08 -5.23
CA PRO A 192 20.39 3.77 -4.64
C PRO A 192 21.38 3.44 -3.51
N ASN A 193 21.01 2.50 -2.64
CA ASN A 193 21.76 2.14 -1.43
C ASN A 193 22.14 3.34 -0.54
N THR A 194 21.36 4.43 -0.59
CA THR A 194 21.64 5.67 0.15
C THR A 194 20.58 5.87 1.21
N ARG A 195 20.97 6.07 2.47
CA ARG A 195 20.03 6.28 3.57
C ARG A 195 19.86 7.75 3.88
N LEU A 196 18.62 8.14 4.19
CA LEU A 196 18.31 9.35 4.93
C LEU A 196 18.74 9.14 6.39
N ARG A 197 19.58 10.04 6.91
CA ARG A 197 20.08 10.00 8.29
C ARG A 197 19.37 10.97 9.20
N GLN A 198 19.17 12.18 8.71
CA GLN A 198 18.50 13.23 9.45
C GLN A 198 17.66 14.07 8.49
N LEU A 199 16.55 14.58 9.00
CA LEU A 199 15.66 15.45 8.25
C LEU A 199 15.32 16.67 9.11
N ASP A 200 15.63 17.85 8.61
CA ASP A 200 15.11 19.11 9.13
C ASP A 200 13.98 19.57 8.21
N PRO A 201 12.71 19.39 8.60
CA PRO A 201 11.59 19.70 7.73
C PRO A 201 11.31 21.22 7.67
N TYR A 202 11.82 22.00 8.63
CA TYR A 202 11.65 23.46 8.66
C TYR A 202 12.67 24.17 7.78
N ARG A 203 13.93 23.73 7.83
CA ARG A 203 15.00 24.22 6.94
C ARG A 203 15.00 23.51 5.57
N GLN A 204 14.15 22.49 5.42
CA GLN A 204 14.02 21.66 4.23
C GLN A 204 15.35 21.05 3.79
N VAL A 205 16.04 20.42 4.74
CA VAL A 205 17.35 19.77 4.52
C VAL A 205 17.25 18.29 4.88
N ALA A 206 17.66 17.44 3.96
CA ALA A 206 17.85 16.01 4.19
C ALA A 206 19.35 15.70 4.21
N THR A 207 19.85 15.22 5.35
CA THR A 207 21.23 14.72 5.48
C THR A 207 21.24 13.24 5.15
N LEU A 208 22.03 12.86 4.14
CA LEU A 208 22.16 11.50 3.64
C LEU A 208 23.51 10.90 4.07
N ASP A 209 23.72 9.63 3.78
CA ASP A 209 25.02 8.97 3.96
C ASP A 209 26.18 9.63 3.20
N ILE A 210 25.86 10.32 2.10
CA ILE A 210 26.84 10.77 1.11
C ILE A 210 26.92 12.29 0.97
N ASP A 211 25.84 13.00 1.28
CA ASP A 211 25.73 14.45 1.10
C ASP A 211 24.49 15.02 1.81
N GLU A 212 24.31 16.33 1.78
CA GLU A 212 23.08 17.01 2.14
C GLU A 212 22.28 17.45 0.90
N VAL A 213 20.97 17.27 0.95
CA VAL A 213 20.04 17.75 -0.08
C VAL A 213 19.13 18.82 0.52
N ARG A 214 19.23 20.04 0.01
CA ARG A 214 18.23 21.10 0.26
C ARG A 214 17.11 20.97 -0.75
N PHE A 215 15.87 20.93 -0.30
CA PHE A 215 14.70 20.72 -1.16
C PHE A 215 13.67 21.85 -1.05
N ALA A 216 12.95 22.11 -2.14
CA ALA A 216 11.83 23.05 -2.18
C ALA A 216 10.49 22.34 -1.91
N ALA A 217 10.37 21.09 -2.35
CA ALA A 217 9.23 20.22 -2.10
C ALA A 217 9.69 18.79 -1.90
N ALA A 218 8.90 17.98 -1.20
CA ALA A 218 9.25 16.58 -0.98
C ALA A 218 8.06 15.64 -0.85
N ILE A 219 8.33 14.37 -1.13
CA ILE A 219 7.55 13.20 -0.70
C ILE A 219 8.50 12.37 0.16
N LEU A 220 8.28 12.38 1.47
CA LEU A 220 9.14 11.66 2.40
C LEU A 220 8.38 10.42 2.86
N MET A 221 9.00 9.25 2.72
CA MET A 221 8.36 7.98 3.01
C MET A 221 8.97 7.36 4.28
N PRO A 222 8.24 7.36 5.40
CA PRO A 222 8.72 6.74 6.63
C PRO A 222 8.72 5.21 6.54
N PRO A 223 9.45 4.52 7.46
CA PRO A 223 9.32 3.08 7.62
C PRO A 223 7.86 2.65 7.79
N GLN A 224 7.53 1.48 7.23
CA GLN A 224 6.18 0.93 7.26
C GLN A 224 6.10 -0.31 8.14
N GLY A 225 4.94 -0.51 8.75
CA GLY A 225 4.59 -1.70 9.52
C GLY A 225 3.12 -2.06 9.35
N ALA A 226 2.68 -3.12 10.03
CA ALA A 226 1.27 -3.46 10.14
C ALA A 226 0.48 -2.31 10.77
N ALA A 227 -0.83 -2.26 10.51
CA ALA A 227 -1.70 -1.26 11.10
C ALA A 227 -1.54 -1.18 12.62
N THR A 228 -1.64 0.01 13.20
CA THR A 228 -1.44 0.25 14.64
C THR A 228 -2.28 -0.69 15.51
N ILE A 229 -3.51 -0.98 15.09
CA ILE A 229 -4.40 -1.91 15.80
C ILE A 229 -3.85 -3.34 15.89
N CYS A 230 -3.05 -3.80 14.92
CA CYS A 230 -2.37 -5.09 15.00
C CYS A 230 -1.32 -5.11 16.12
N ARG A 231 -0.57 -4.01 16.28
CA ARG A 231 0.44 -3.89 17.36
C ARG A 231 -0.23 -3.82 18.72
N THR A 232 -1.21 -2.93 18.88
CA THR A 232 -1.89 -2.73 20.19
C THR A 232 -2.71 -3.95 20.62
N ALA A 233 -3.18 -4.77 19.67
CA ALA A 233 -3.85 -6.05 19.94
C ALA A 233 -2.90 -7.23 20.17
N GLY A 234 -1.58 -7.01 20.15
CA GLY A 234 -0.58 -8.07 20.32
C GLY A 234 -0.63 -9.13 19.20
N LEU A 235 -0.88 -8.70 17.96
CA LEU A 235 -0.92 -9.57 16.77
C LEU A 235 0.39 -9.55 15.97
N THR A 236 1.38 -8.74 16.37
CA THR A 236 2.70 -8.67 15.72
C THR A 236 3.67 -9.68 16.30
N ALA A 237 4.60 -10.16 15.47
CA ALA A 237 5.68 -11.03 15.95
C ALA A 237 6.65 -10.23 16.83
N PRO A 238 7.35 -10.88 17.78
CA PRO A 238 8.47 -10.27 18.49
C PRO A 238 9.48 -9.68 17.50
N ASP A 239 9.98 -8.49 17.80
CA ASP A 239 10.97 -7.76 16.99
C ASP A 239 10.57 -7.53 15.52
N SER A 240 9.27 -7.59 15.21
CA SER A 240 8.72 -7.33 13.89
C SER A 240 7.71 -6.20 13.91
N ALA A 241 7.77 -5.33 12.91
CA ALA A 241 6.74 -4.33 12.67
C ALA A 241 5.45 -4.94 12.06
N TRP A 242 5.43 -6.25 11.74
CA TRP A 242 4.36 -6.90 10.99
C TRP A 242 3.63 -8.00 11.77
N ALA A 243 2.43 -8.36 11.31
CA ALA A 243 1.59 -9.36 11.96
C ALA A 243 2.17 -10.78 11.86
N ALA A 244 2.00 -11.57 12.92
CA ALA A 244 2.38 -12.98 12.98
C ALA A 244 1.18 -13.86 12.56
N THR A 245 1.24 -14.40 11.34
CA THR A 245 0.13 -15.18 10.76
C THR A 245 0.60 -16.49 10.15
N ASP A 246 -0.28 -17.48 10.09
CA ASP A 246 -0.08 -18.67 9.26
C ASP A 246 0.00 -18.27 7.78
N ALA A 247 1.04 -18.70 7.08
CA ALA A 247 1.32 -18.33 5.69
C ALA A 247 0.31 -18.90 4.66
N ARG A 248 -0.57 -19.82 5.09
CA ARG A 248 -1.52 -20.55 4.24
C ARG A 248 -2.91 -19.95 4.32
N HIS A 249 -3.37 -19.61 5.53
CA HIS A 249 -4.74 -19.17 5.76
C HIS A 249 -4.85 -17.83 6.50
N PHE A 250 -3.73 -17.21 6.87
CA PHE A 250 -3.67 -15.87 7.48
C PHE A 250 -4.31 -15.75 8.87
N GLY A 251 -4.51 -16.87 9.55
CA GLY A 251 -4.92 -16.88 10.96
C GLY A 251 -3.77 -16.40 11.83
N ALA A 252 -4.06 -15.60 12.85
CA ALA A 252 -3.09 -15.16 13.83
C ALA A 252 -2.52 -16.36 14.59
N LEU A 253 -1.20 -16.43 14.75
CA LEU A 253 -0.56 -17.61 15.36
C LEU A 253 -0.96 -17.81 16.83
N ALA A 254 -1.31 -16.74 17.53
CA ALA A 254 -1.68 -16.76 18.94
C ALA A 254 -3.21 -16.75 19.18
N ASP A 255 -4.03 -16.80 18.13
CA ASP A 255 -5.49 -16.73 18.25
C ASP A 255 -6.17 -17.33 17.01
N GLU A 256 -6.77 -18.51 17.17
CA GLU A 256 -7.38 -19.24 16.06
C GLU A 256 -8.60 -18.52 15.45
N ARG A 257 -9.18 -17.54 16.16
CA ARG A 257 -10.40 -16.82 15.75
C ARG A 257 -10.11 -15.50 15.07
N VAL A 258 -8.85 -15.07 15.07
CA VAL A 258 -8.42 -13.82 14.48
C VAL A 258 -7.61 -14.10 13.23
N PHE A 259 -7.91 -13.37 12.16
CA PHE A 259 -7.18 -13.40 10.91
C PHE A 259 -6.62 -12.00 10.64
N VAL A 260 -5.41 -11.91 10.10
CA VAL A 260 -4.83 -10.64 9.67
C VAL A 260 -4.48 -10.76 8.19
N VAL A 261 -5.02 -9.88 7.35
CA VAL A 261 -4.91 -9.98 5.89
C VAL A 261 -4.33 -8.71 5.28
N GLY A 262 -3.91 -8.81 4.02
CA GLY A 262 -3.37 -7.70 3.25
C GLY A 262 -2.01 -7.23 3.78
N ASP A 263 -1.77 -5.92 3.69
CA ASP A 263 -0.42 -5.40 3.90
C ASP A 263 0.10 -5.61 5.33
N SER A 264 -0.76 -5.83 6.31
CA SER A 264 -0.34 -6.10 7.69
C SER A 264 0.35 -7.45 7.85
N VAL A 265 0.18 -8.39 6.92
CA VAL A 265 0.79 -9.73 6.98
C VAL A 265 2.32 -9.63 6.99
N GLY A 266 2.93 -10.37 7.91
CA GLY A 266 4.39 -10.48 8.08
C GLY A 266 5.04 -11.45 7.10
N THR A 267 6.14 -12.06 7.55
CA THR A 267 6.92 -13.01 6.77
C THR A 267 6.12 -14.29 6.53
N VAL A 268 6.11 -14.77 5.30
CA VAL A 268 5.37 -15.98 4.87
C VAL A 268 6.27 -17.09 4.35
N SER A 269 7.54 -16.78 4.04
CA SER A 269 8.51 -17.77 3.60
C SER A 269 9.94 -17.32 3.93
N PRO A 270 10.84 -18.23 4.35
CA PRO A 270 12.27 -17.95 4.44
C PRO A 270 12.92 -17.70 3.06
N LEU A 271 12.30 -18.11 1.95
CA LEU A 271 12.90 -18.01 0.61
C LEU A 271 12.77 -16.62 -0.01
N PHE A 272 11.67 -15.91 0.27
CA PHE A 272 11.41 -14.59 -0.31
C PHE A 272 10.87 -13.57 0.71
N GLY A 273 10.76 -13.96 1.98
CA GLY A 273 10.28 -13.09 3.05
C GLY A 273 8.78 -12.88 3.00
N HIS A 274 8.36 -11.77 2.38
CA HIS A 274 6.99 -11.28 2.42
C HIS A 274 6.28 -11.48 1.08
N TYR A 275 4.97 -11.70 1.12
CA TYR A 275 4.13 -11.39 -0.03
C TYR A 275 4.26 -9.90 -0.37
N PRO A 276 4.35 -9.51 -1.66
CA PRO A 276 4.25 -8.11 -2.06
C PRO A 276 2.97 -7.49 -1.48
N LYS A 277 3.10 -6.29 -0.92
CA LYS A 277 2.00 -5.60 -0.25
C LYS A 277 1.13 -4.87 -1.28
N THR A 278 0.28 -5.63 -1.98
CA THR A 278 -0.53 -5.17 -3.13
C THR A 278 -2.03 -5.37 -2.89
N GLY A 279 -2.85 -4.56 -3.56
CA GLY A 279 -4.31 -4.63 -3.40
C GLY A 279 -4.92 -5.97 -3.83
N GLN A 280 -4.45 -6.57 -4.93
CA GLN A 280 -4.92 -7.88 -5.39
C GLN A 280 -4.57 -8.98 -4.37
N LEU A 281 -3.33 -9.00 -3.86
CA LEU A 281 -2.96 -9.95 -2.81
C LEU A 281 -3.80 -9.76 -1.55
N ALA A 282 -4.04 -8.52 -1.10
CA ALA A 282 -4.92 -8.26 0.03
C ALA A 282 -6.34 -8.81 -0.17
N SER A 283 -6.91 -8.62 -1.37
CA SER A 283 -8.21 -9.18 -1.74
C SER A 283 -8.20 -10.72 -1.73
N ARG A 284 -7.17 -11.36 -2.28
CA ARG A 284 -7.03 -12.83 -2.28
C ARG A 284 -6.87 -13.39 -0.86
N MET A 285 -6.09 -12.72 -0.01
CA MET A 285 -5.94 -13.09 1.40
C MET A 285 -7.28 -13.02 2.14
N GLY A 286 -8.09 -11.99 1.87
CA GLY A 286 -9.45 -11.88 2.41
C GLY A 286 -10.35 -13.03 1.99
N GLN A 287 -10.31 -13.44 0.72
CA GLN A 287 -11.06 -14.62 0.23
C GLN A 287 -10.62 -15.91 0.94
N ILE A 288 -9.30 -16.12 1.09
CA ILE A 288 -8.76 -17.30 1.77
C ILE A 288 -9.19 -17.33 3.24
N ALA A 289 -9.10 -16.21 3.95
CA ALA A 289 -9.54 -16.11 5.34
C ALA A 289 -11.05 -16.37 5.47
N ALA A 290 -11.87 -15.81 4.58
CA ALA A 290 -13.32 -16.06 4.58
C ALA A 290 -13.66 -17.53 4.33
N SER A 291 -12.99 -18.19 3.37
CA SER A 291 -13.17 -19.63 3.12
C SER A 291 -12.76 -20.48 4.32
N GLU A 292 -11.68 -20.13 5.01
CA GLU A 292 -11.24 -20.82 6.23
C GLU A 292 -12.27 -20.68 7.36
N ILE A 293 -12.78 -19.46 7.58
CA ILE A 293 -13.83 -19.20 8.59
C ILE A 293 -15.07 -20.03 8.28
N LEU A 294 -15.56 -20.00 7.04
CA LEU A 294 -16.75 -20.74 6.63
C LEU A 294 -16.56 -22.25 6.76
N ALA A 295 -15.39 -22.77 6.39
CA ALA A 295 -15.08 -24.18 6.56
C ALA A 295 -15.12 -24.59 8.04
N ARG A 296 -14.53 -23.77 8.93
CA ARG A 296 -14.54 -24.02 10.39
C ARG A 296 -15.94 -23.93 11.00
N VAL A 297 -16.75 -22.95 10.58
CA VAL A 297 -18.17 -22.84 10.98
C VAL A 297 -18.95 -24.08 10.55
N ALA A 298 -18.67 -24.64 9.38
CA ALA A 298 -19.29 -25.85 8.88
C ALA A 298 -18.69 -27.16 9.44
N GLY A 299 -17.64 -27.10 10.27
CA GLY A 299 -16.93 -28.29 10.75
C GLY A 299 -16.16 -29.06 9.66
N THR A 300 -15.78 -28.38 8.58
CA THR A 300 -15.05 -28.92 7.42
C THR A 300 -13.65 -28.32 7.31
N ARG A 301 -12.87 -28.73 6.30
CA ARG A 301 -11.55 -28.16 5.99
C ARG A 301 -11.63 -27.33 4.72
N SER A 302 -10.99 -26.17 4.71
CA SER A 302 -10.86 -25.37 3.49
C SER A 302 -9.83 -25.99 2.54
N GLU A 303 -9.97 -25.68 1.25
CA GLU A 303 -8.96 -26.01 0.25
C GLU A 303 -7.73 -25.10 0.40
N ALA A 304 -6.54 -25.66 0.25
CA ALA A 304 -5.29 -24.91 0.33
C ALA A 304 -5.04 -24.10 -0.96
N VAL A 305 -5.64 -22.93 -1.05
CA VAL A 305 -5.43 -21.98 -2.16
C VAL A 305 -4.26 -21.03 -1.84
N LEU A 306 -3.49 -20.66 -2.86
CA LEU A 306 -2.44 -19.64 -2.75
C LEU A 306 -2.90 -18.35 -3.43
N PRO A 307 -2.56 -17.18 -2.85
CA PRO A 307 -2.93 -15.91 -3.45
C PRO A 307 -2.02 -15.61 -4.67
N ASP A 308 -2.41 -14.67 -5.51
CA ASP A 308 -1.68 -14.23 -6.70
C ASP A 308 -1.72 -12.70 -6.82
N SER A 309 -0.82 -12.12 -7.62
CA SER A 309 -0.80 -10.67 -7.88
C SER A 309 -0.49 -10.36 -9.32
N THR A 310 -1.22 -9.41 -9.90
CA THR A 310 -0.79 -8.67 -11.08
C THR A 310 -0.64 -7.20 -10.69
N CYS A 311 0.47 -6.58 -11.07
CA CYS A 311 0.71 -5.15 -10.91
C CYS A 311 1.05 -4.52 -12.25
N TYR A 312 0.50 -3.33 -12.50
CA TYR A 312 0.90 -2.47 -13.61
C TYR A 312 1.66 -1.28 -13.05
N ALA A 313 2.84 -1.00 -13.60
CA ALA A 313 3.66 0.13 -13.21
C ALA A 313 4.15 0.89 -14.44
N TRP A 314 3.86 2.18 -14.51
CA TRP A 314 4.26 3.05 -15.61
C TRP A 314 5.75 3.36 -15.53
N VAL A 315 6.42 3.16 -16.67
CA VAL A 315 7.85 3.43 -16.84
C VAL A 315 8.11 4.62 -17.75
N ASP A 316 7.11 5.00 -18.55
CA ASP A 316 7.10 6.23 -19.32
C ASP A 316 5.67 6.64 -19.67
N LEU A 317 5.41 7.94 -19.80
CA LEU A 317 4.10 8.46 -20.20
C LEU A 317 4.08 8.87 -21.67
N GLU A 318 5.23 9.23 -22.26
CA GLU A 318 5.31 9.69 -23.65
C GLU A 318 6.69 9.31 -24.27
N PRO A 319 6.76 8.27 -25.12
CA PRO A 319 5.66 7.38 -25.49
C PRO A 319 5.20 6.52 -24.29
N ALA A 320 3.91 6.23 -24.22
CA ALA A 320 3.31 5.42 -23.16
C ALA A 320 3.97 4.03 -23.07
N GLU A 321 4.55 3.71 -21.90
CA GLU A 321 5.14 2.42 -21.63
C GLU A 321 4.91 2.02 -20.16
N ARG A 322 4.57 0.74 -19.95
CA ARG A 322 4.39 0.17 -18.61
C ARG A 322 5.04 -1.19 -18.49
N VAL A 323 5.20 -1.66 -17.26
CA VAL A 323 5.61 -3.03 -16.95
C VAL A 323 4.46 -3.70 -16.21
N ARG A 324 4.04 -4.86 -16.73
CA ARG A 324 3.17 -5.79 -16.05
C ARG A 324 4.01 -6.78 -15.25
N ILE A 325 3.70 -6.93 -13.97
CA ILE A 325 4.39 -7.80 -13.02
C ILE A 325 3.38 -8.81 -12.49
N ASP A 326 3.51 -10.07 -12.93
CA ASP A 326 2.69 -11.17 -12.43
C ASP A 326 3.49 -11.98 -11.40
N THR A 327 2.88 -12.22 -10.25
CA THR A 327 3.46 -13.00 -9.17
C THR A 327 2.56 -14.18 -8.85
N SER A 328 3.14 -15.38 -8.88
CA SER A 328 2.47 -16.62 -8.51
C SER A 328 3.31 -17.42 -7.53
N TYR A 329 2.64 -18.36 -6.86
CA TYR A 329 3.24 -19.15 -5.80
C TYR A 329 2.90 -20.62 -5.96
N ARG A 330 3.81 -21.47 -5.52
CA ARG A 330 3.58 -22.90 -5.37
C ARG A 330 4.18 -23.41 -4.08
N ARG A 331 3.68 -24.54 -3.59
CA ARG A 331 4.32 -25.28 -2.51
C ARG A 331 5.40 -26.19 -3.08
N ARG A 332 6.55 -26.23 -2.42
CA ARG A 332 7.55 -27.28 -2.61
C ARG A 332 7.16 -28.48 -1.72
N GLY A 333 7.76 -29.65 -1.97
CA GLY A 333 7.41 -30.90 -1.27
C GLY A 333 7.63 -30.87 0.26
N ASP A 334 8.43 -29.93 0.76
CA ASP A 334 8.66 -29.67 2.19
C ASP A 334 7.65 -28.67 2.80
N GLY A 335 6.65 -28.23 2.02
CA GLY A 335 5.63 -27.28 2.45
C GLY A 335 6.00 -25.81 2.26
N GLU A 336 7.26 -25.52 1.94
CA GLU A 336 7.75 -24.16 1.72
C GLU A 336 7.15 -23.50 0.49
N LEU A 337 6.87 -22.20 0.60
CA LEU A 337 6.36 -21.41 -0.51
C LEU A 337 7.49 -20.95 -1.41
N VAL A 338 7.34 -21.17 -2.71
CA VAL A 338 8.25 -20.68 -3.74
C VAL A 338 7.53 -19.62 -4.56
N GLN A 339 8.15 -18.45 -4.69
CA GLN A 339 7.64 -17.34 -5.51
C GLN A 339 8.16 -17.43 -6.94
N THR A 340 7.31 -17.10 -7.91
CA THR A 340 7.69 -16.84 -9.29
C THR A 340 7.21 -15.45 -9.67
N ILE A 341 8.11 -14.61 -10.18
CA ILE A 341 7.79 -13.27 -10.70
C ILE A 341 8.05 -13.27 -12.20
N ARG A 342 7.07 -12.85 -12.99
CA ARG A 342 7.19 -12.59 -14.42
C ARG A 342 6.99 -11.12 -14.68
N GLN A 343 7.86 -10.53 -15.49
CA GLN A 343 7.76 -9.13 -15.87
C GLN A 343 7.65 -9.04 -17.39
N GLN A 344 6.65 -8.33 -17.87
CA GLN A 344 6.44 -8.06 -19.28
C GLN A 344 6.41 -6.55 -19.49
N ARG A 345 7.28 -6.07 -20.38
CA ARG A 345 7.28 -4.67 -20.80
C ARG A 345 6.26 -4.49 -21.91
N GLU A 346 5.40 -3.51 -21.77
CA GLU A 346 4.33 -3.20 -22.70
C GLU A 346 4.58 -1.81 -23.29
N HIS A 347 4.73 -1.77 -24.61
CA HIS A 347 4.93 -0.54 -25.38
C HIS A 347 3.58 -0.11 -25.95
N GLN A 348 3.22 1.16 -25.77
CA GLN A 348 1.90 1.69 -26.15
C GLN A 348 0.75 0.82 -25.63
N PRO A 349 0.71 0.56 -24.30
CA PRO A 349 -0.29 -0.32 -23.72
C PRO A 349 -1.72 0.18 -23.97
N GLY A 350 -2.65 -0.75 -24.13
CA GLY A 350 -4.07 -0.46 -24.15
C GLY A 350 -4.65 -0.23 -22.74
N ALA A 351 -5.96 -0.38 -22.62
CA ALA A 351 -6.71 -0.18 -21.38
C ALA A 351 -6.79 -1.43 -20.48
N GLU A 352 -5.85 -2.39 -20.60
CA GLU A 352 -5.89 -3.64 -19.84
C GLU A 352 -5.73 -3.42 -18.32
N ASP A 353 -4.98 -2.40 -17.90
CA ASP A 353 -4.85 -2.01 -16.49
C ASP A 353 -6.17 -1.45 -15.93
N ASP A 354 -6.86 -0.61 -16.72
CA ASP A 354 -8.19 -0.09 -16.40
C ASP A 354 -9.22 -1.23 -16.32
N ALA A 355 -9.23 -2.16 -17.27
CA ALA A 355 -10.11 -3.32 -17.25
C ALA A 355 -9.82 -4.26 -16.07
N TRP A 356 -8.54 -4.46 -15.74
CA TRP A 356 -8.12 -5.22 -14.56
C TRP A 356 -8.59 -4.56 -13.27
N LEU A 357 -8.46 -3.24 -13.15
CA LEU A 357 -8.90 -2.49 -11.97
C LEU A 357 -10.42 -2.55 -11.83
N ASP A 358 -11.17 -2.32 -12.91
CA ASP A 358 -12.63 -2.38 -12.91
C ASP A 358 -13.14 -3.78 -12.50
N ALA A 359 -12.48 -4.85 -12.97
CA ALA A 359 -12.81 -6.21 -12.56
C ALA A 359 -12.56 -6.45 -11.07
N HIS A 360 -11.44 -5.95 -10.52
CA HIS A 360 -11.12 -6.07 -9.10
C HIS A 360 -12.08 -5.26 -8.22
N LEU A 361 -12.44 -4.05 -8.64
CA LEU A 361 -13.38 -3.22 -7.90
C LEU A 361 -14.78 -3.83 -7.89
N ARG A 362 -15.23 -4.40 -9.01
CA ARG A 362 -16.49 -5.16 -9.06
C ARG A 362 -16.48 -6.36 -8.12
N PHE A 363 -15.35 -7.06 -8.05
CA PHE A 363 -15.18 -8.18 -7.13
C PHE A 363 -15.24 -7.72 -5.65
N LEU A 364 -14.55 -6.63 -5.31
CA LEU A 364 -14.40 -6.16 -3.92
C LEU A 364 -15.63 -5.41 -3.40
N LEU A 365 -16.26 -4.59 -4.25
CA LEU A 365 -17.26 -3.59 -3.86
C LEU A 365 -18.62 -3.81 -4.54
N GLY A 366 -18.74 -4.86 -5.35
CA GLY A 366 -19.96 -5.16 -6.08
C GLY A 366 -20.08 -4.35 -7.37
N PRO A 367 -21.19 -4.51 -8.11
CA PRO A 367 -21.43 -3.70 -9.29
C PRO A 367 -21.41 -2.22 -8.93
N ALA A 368 -20.84 -1.39 -9.81
CA ALA A 368 -20.98 0.05 -9.66
C ALA A 368 -22.48 0.39 -9.61
N ALA A 369 -22.90 1.19 -8.63
CA ALA A 369 -24.28 1.65 -8.55
C ALA A 369 -24.65 2.25 -9.92
N ALA A 370 -25.79 1.83 -10.48
CA ALA A 370 -26.36 2.46 -11.66
C ALA A 370 -26.69 3.90 -11.27
N GLY A 371 -25.81 4.82 -11.65
CA GLY A 371 -25.98 6.26 -11.46
C GLY A 371 -26.86 6.85 -12.54
#